data_AF-A0A177SB49-F1
#
_entry.id   AF-A0A177SB49-F1
#
_cell.length_a   1.000
_cell.length_b   1.000
_cell.length_c   1.000
_cell.angle_alpha   90.00
_cell.angle_beta   90.00
_cell.angle_gamma   90.00
#
_symmetry.space_group_name_H-M   'P 1'
#
loop_
_entity.id
_entity.type
_entity.pdbx_description
1 polymer ?
#
loop_
_entity_poly.entity_id
_entity_poly.type
_entity_poly.pdbx_seq_one_letter_code
_entity_poly.pdbx_strand_id
1 'polypeptide(L)'
;MPEIKCDYGHTLRIGTDEWISKMSLDQIRYAHQKMTETIEKAEQAPRKTVWLVDDGVTIAGFYREESAAEAADHLMRIFKEVFLREVRDFSGAHGSIHELKQSMPHIEPRRVTQFEYDHEWFPAKA
;
A
#
# COMPACT_ATOMS: atom_id res chain seq x y z
N MET A 1 -11.63 -12.49 0.18
CA MET A 1 -13.05 -12.60 0.61
C MET A 1 -13.31 -14.04 1.00
N PRO A 2 -13.97 -14.32 2.14
CA PRO A 2 -14.38 -15.68 2.49
C PRO A 2 -15.33 -16.24 1.43
N GLU A 3 -15.05 -17.46 1.00
CA GLU A 3 -15.84 -18.17 0.00
C GLU A 3 -16.45 -19.42 0.62
N ILE A 4 -17.76 -19.60 0.44
CA ILE A 4 -18.45 -20.85 0.75
C ILE A 4 -18.70 -21.57 -0.57
N LYS A 5 -18.11 -22.77 -0.72
CA LYS A 5 -18.34 -23.64 -1.88
C LYS A 5 -19.42 -24.66 -1.52
N CYS A 6 -20.40 -24.85 -2.39
CA CYS A 6 -21.32 -25.98 -2.28
C CYS A 6 -20.83 -27.19 -3.08
N ASP A 7 -21.37 -28.37 -2.77
CA ASP A 7 -21.01 -29.65 -3.42
C ASP A 7 -21.29 -29.69 -4.93
N TYR A 8 -22.09 -28.75 -5.44
CA TYR A 8 -22.43 -28.59 -6.86
C TYR A 8 -21.55 -27.54 -7.57
N GLY A 9 -20.50 -27.03 -6.92
CA GLY A 9 -19.51 -26.14 -7.53
C GLY A 9 -19.88 -24.65 -7.56
N HIS A 10 -20.97 -24.23 -6.90
CA HIS A 10 -21.27 -22.82 -6.74
C HIS A 10 -20.44 -22.20 -5.61
N THR A 11 -19.90 -21.00 -5.86
CA THR A 11 -19.11 -20.24 -4.90
C THR A 11 -19.90 -19.01 -4.48
N LEU A 12 -20.25 -18.91 -3.20
CA LEU A 12 -20.84 -17.71 -2.63
C LEU A 12 -19.74 -16.87 -1.96
N ARG A 13 -19.60 -15.62 -2.40
CA ARG A 13 -18.77 -14.61 -1.74
C ARG A 13 -19.62 -13.91 -0.69
N ILE A 14 -19.20 -13.98 0.56
CA ILE A 14 -19.87 -13.33 1.70
C ILE A 14 -19.00 -12.22 2.26
N GLY A 15 -19.64 -11.16 2.75
CA GLY A 15 -18.94 -10.10 3.49
C GLY A 15 -18.32 -10.65 4.77
N THR A 16 -17.26 -10.00 5.25
CA THR A 16 -16.56 -10.42 6.48
C THR A 16 -17.50 -10.43 7.69
N ASP A 17 -18.35 -9.41 7.83
CA ASP A 17 -19.31 -9.33 8.94
C ASP A 17 -20.35 -10.45 8.89
N GLU A 18 -20.86 -10.75 7.70
CA GLU A 18 -21.82 -11.82 7.48
C GLU A 18 -21.18 -13.19 7.74
N TRP A 19 -19.91 -13.36 7.37
CA TRP A 19 -19.15 -14.57 7.69
C TRP A 19 -18.97 -14.73 9.21
N ILE A 20 -18.56 -13.67 9.91
CA ILE A 20 -18.41 -13.69 11.38
C ILE A 20 -19.74 -14.01 12.06
N SER A 21 -20.86 -13.46 11.58
CA SER A 21 -22.19 -13.72 12.15
C SER A 21 -22.63 -15.18 12.08
N LYS A 22 -22.05 -15.96 11.16
CA LYS A 22 -22.33 -17.40 10.97
C LYS A 22 -21.38 -18.30 11.77
N MET A 23 -20.38 -17.74 12.45
CA MET A 23 -19.42 -18.50 13.25
C MET A 23 -19.95 -18.76 14.67
N SER A 24 -19.62 -19.93 15.20
CA SER A 24 -19.79 -20.22 16.62
C SER A 24 -18.84 -19.37 17.48
N LEU A 25 -19.18 -19.20 18.76
CA LEU A 25 -18.34 -18.46 19.71
C LEU A 25 -16.91 -19.01 19.80
N ASP A 26 -16.73 -20.33 19.74
CA ASP A 26 -15.41 -20.95 19.81
C ASP A 26 -14.60 -20.73 18.53
N GLN A 27 -15.25 -20.72 17.37
CA GLN A 27 -14.60 -20.34 16.11
C GLN A 27 -14.17 -18.87 16.13
N ILE A 28 -14.98 -17.98 16.71
CA ILE A 28 -14.63 -16.55 16.88
C ILE A 28 -13.43 -16.42 17.81
N ARG A 29 -13.43 -17.09 18.96
CA ARG A 29 -12.30 -17.08 19.91
C ARG A 29 -11.00 -17.57 19.26
N TYR A 30 -11.09 -18.67 18.51
CA TYR A 30 -9.94 -19.21 17.79
C TYR A 30 -9.41 -18.23 16.73
N ALA A 31 -10.31 -17.66 15.92
CA ALA A 31 -9.95 -16.69 14.89
C ALA A 31 -9.29 -15.45 15.51
N HIS A 32 -9.86 -14.92 16.60
CA HIS A 32 -9.29 -13.79 17.34
C HIS A 32 -7.86 -14.11 17.81
N GLN A 33 -7.65 -15.24 18.49
CA GLN A 33 -6.31 -15.64 18.93
C GLN A 33 -5.32 -15.72 17.76
N LYS A 34 -5.73 -16.35 16.64
CA LYS A 34 -4.86 -16.46 15.47
C LYS A 34 -4.55 -15.12 14.81
N MET A 35 -5.51 -14.19 14.80
CA MET A 35 -5.28 -12.83 14.31
C MET A 35 -4.29 -12.08 15.21
N THR A 36 -4.45 -12.15 16.53
CA THR A 36 -3.51 -11.57 17.48
C THR A 36 -2.10 -12.13 17.30
N GLU A 37 -1.94 -13.46 17.26
CA GLU A 37 -0.64 -14.10 17.01
C GLU A 37 -0.02 -13.65 15.68
N THR A 38 -0.84 -13.45 14.64
CA THR A 38 -0.38 -13.00 13.32
C THR A 38 0.10 -11.55 13.37
N ILE A 39 -0.66 -10.66 14.01
CA ILE A 39 -0.32 -9.24 14.18
C ILE A 39 0.97 -9.12 14.98
N GLU A 40 1.06 -9.75 16.15
CA GLU A 40 2.25 -9.69 17.00
C GLU A 40 3.50 -10.18 16.25
N LYS A 41 3.38 -11.28 15.49
CA LYS A 41 4.48 -11.80 14.68
C LYS A 41 4.89 -10.83 13.56
N ALA A 42 3.93 -10.18 12.91
CA ALA A 42 4.21 -9.19 11.87
C ALA A 42 4.90 -7.94 12.44
N GLU A 43 4.47 -7.47 13.61
CA GLU A 43 5.02 -6.29 14.29
C GLU A 43 6.43 -6.50 14.84
N GLN A 44 6.74 -7.71 15.32
CA GLN A 44 8.06 -8.07 15.85
C GLN A 44 9.10 -8.35 14.75
N ALA A 45 8.66 -8.69 13.53
CA ALA A 45 9.56 -8.99 12.43
C ALA A 45 10.32 -7.74 11.95
N PRO A 46 11.56 -7.90 11.44
CA PRO A 46 12.27 -6.79 10.80
C PRO A 46 11.44 -6.17 9.68
N ARG A 47 11.26 -4.85 9.74
CA ARG A 47 10.56 -4.09 8.70
C ARG A 47 11.38 -3.98 7.42
N LYS A 48 10.68 -4.04 6.28
CA LYS A 48 11.21 -3.81 4.94
C LYS A 48 11.01 -2.37 4.51
N THR A 49 11.87 -1.91 3.61
CA THR A 49 11.74 -0.60 2.97
C THR A 49 11.05 -0.74 1.62
N VAL A 50 10.04 0.08 1.36
CA VAL A 50 9.42 0.25 0.04
C VAL A 50 9.69 1.70 -0.40
N TRP A 51 10.09 1.89 -1.64
CA TRP A 51 10.24 3.22 -2.23
C TRP A 51 8.98 3.58 -3.00
N LEU A 52 8.33 4.66 -2.59
CA LEU A 52 7.17 5.21 -3.28
C LEU A 52 7.63 6.38 -4.13
N VAL A 53 7.39 6.31 -5.44
CA VAL A 53 7.58 7.46 -6.33
C VAL A 53 6.24 8.19 -6.42
N ASP A 54 6.21 9.43 -5.94
CA ASP A 54 5.05 10.31 -5.98
C ASP A 54 5.26 11.37 -7.09
N ASP A 55 4.20 11.70 -7.83
CA ASP A 55 4.24 12.69 -8.93
C ASP A 55 3.68 14.08 -8.57
N GLY A 56 3.42 14.30 -7.28
CA GLY A 56 2.80 15.50 -6.71
C GLY A 56 1.28 15.40 -6.55
N VAL A 57 0.64 14.37 -7.11
CA VAL A 57 -0.81 14.16 -7.07
C VAL A 57 -1.16 12.73 -6.67
N THR A 58 -0.40 11.76 -7.16
CA THR A 58 -0.61 10.32 -6.95
C THR A 58 0.70 9.58 -6.78
N ILE A 59 0.62 8.34 -6.28
CA ILE A 59 1.75 7.43 -6.29
C ILE A 59 1.92 6.86 -7.70
N ALA A 60 2.97 7.31 -8.39
CA ALA A 60 3.35 6.87 -9.73
C ALA A 60 3.96 5.46 -9.75
N GLY A 61 4.52 4.99 -8.62
CA GLY A 61 5.03 3.62 -8.55
C GLY A 61 5.52 3.17 -7.17
N PHE A 62 5.59 1.85 -7.02
CA PHE A 62 6.09 1.15 -5.83
C PHE A 62 7.28 0.29 -6.20
N TYR A 63 8.37 0.41 -5.44
CA TYR A 63 9.62 -0.31 -5.68
C TYR A 63 10.08 -1.05 -4.45
N ARG A 64 10.65 -2.23 -4.67
CA ARG A 64 11.26 -3.06 -3.63
C ARG A 64 12.52 -2.39 -3.08
N GLU A 65 12.95 -2.83 -1.89
CA GLU A 65 14.11 -2.27 -1.18
C GLU A 65 15.37 -2.24 -2.06
N GLU A 66 15.61 -3.32 -2.79
CA GLU A 66 16.72 -3.52 -3.72
C GLU A 66 16.63 -2.68 -5.02
N SER A 67 15.43 -2.18 -5.35
CA SER A 67 15.14 -1.44 -6.58
C SER A 67 15.25 0.08 -6.42
N ALA A 68 16.07 0.56 -5.47
CA ALA A 68 16.22 1.99 -5.22
C ALA A 68 16.69 2.79 -6.46
N ALA A 69 17.57 2.20 -7.27
CA ALA A 69 18.04 2.82 -8.51
C ALA A 69 16.91 2.97 -9.54
N GLU A 70 16.07 1.95 -9.68
CA GLU A 70 14.91 1.98 -10.59
C GLU A 70 13.88 3.03 -10.15
N ALA A 71 13.67 3.17 -8.83
CA ALA A 71 12.82 4.22 -8.28
C ALA A 71 13.37 5.62 -8.61
N ALA A 72 14.69 5.82 -8.47
CA ALA A 72 15.35 7.07 -8.81
C ALA A 72 15.26 7.39 -10.31
N ASP A 73 15.48 6.40 -11.17
CA ASP A 73 15.34 6.56 -12.62
C ASP A 73 13.90 6.93 -13.01
N HIS A 74 12.89 6.32 -12.36
CA HIS A 74 11.50 6.71 -12.56
C HIS A 74 11.25 8.15 -12.12
N LEU A 75 11.71 8.54 -10.92
CA LEU A 75 11.58 9.92 -10.46
C LEU A 75 12.18 10.91 -11.48
N MET A 76 13.40 10.67 -11.94
CA MET A 76 14.07 11.55 -12.92
C MET A 76 13.30 11.65 -14.23
N ARG A 77 12.69 10.55 -14.68
CA ARG A 77 11.86 10.51 -15.89
C ARG A 77 10.63 11.43 -15.80
N ILE A 78 9.97 11.48 -14.64
CA ILE A 78 8.75 12.30 -14.46
C ILE A 78 9.05 13.72 -14.00
N PHE A 79 10.19 13.95 -13.33
CA PHE A 79 10.47 15.19 -12.63
C PHE A 79 10.39 16.43 -13.52
N LYS A 80 11.04 16.39 -14.70
CA LYS A 80 11.13 17.56 -15.58
C LYS A 80 9.76 18.01 -16.08
N GLU A 81 8.91 17.07 -16.46
CA GLU A 81 7.58 17.37 -16.98
C GLU A 81 6.71 18.02 -15.92
N VAL A 82 6.65 17.42 -14.74
CA VAL A 82 5.87 17.95 -13.62
C VAL A 82 6.42 19.29 -13.14
N PHE A 83 7.73 19.41 -12.96
CA PHE A 83 8.35 20.68 -12.55
C PHE A 83 7.98 21.83 -13.50
N LEU A 84 8.05 21.62 -14.81
CA LEU A 84 7.69 22.64 -15.80
C LEU A 84 6.19 22.98 -15.80
N ARG A 85 5.32 22.03 -15.47
CA ARG A 85 3.88 22.26 -15.28
C ARG A 85 3.64 23.14 -14.04
N GLU A 86 4.11 22.70 -12.88
CA GLU A 86 3.84 23.40 -11.61
C GLU A 86 4.48 24.80 -11.56
N VAL A 87 5.67 24.98 -12.13
CA VAL A 87 6.32 26.31 -12.18
C VAL A 87 5.59 27.26 -13.12
N ARG A 88 4.97 26.76 -14.20
CA ARG A 88 4.14 27.61 -15.08
C ARG A 88 2.92 28.13 -14.34
N ASP A 89 2.34 27.30 -13.48
CA ASP A 89 1.14 27.61 -12.72
C ASP A 89 1.45 28.32 -11.37
N PHE A 90 2.73 28.54 -11.07
CA PHE A 90 3.17 29.20 -9.85
C PHE A 90 2.75 30.67 -9.80
N SER A 91 1.77 30.97 -8.95
CA SER A 91 1.18 32.31 -8.82
C SER A 91 2.04 33.31 -8.03
N GLY A 92 3.01 32.84 -7.25
CA GLY A 92 3.79 33.67 -6.32
C GLY A 92 3.01 34.23 -5.13
N ALA A 93 1.76 33.77 -4.92
CA ALA A 93 0.92 34.19 -3.81
C ALA A 93 1.40 33.62 -2.46
N HIS A 94 0.85 34.13 -1.36
CA HIS A 94 1.12 33.55 -0.05
C HIS A 94 0.65 32.08 -0.02
N GLY A 95 1.52 31.17 0.43
CA GLY A 95 1.25 29.74 0.44
C GLY A 95 1.72 28.98 -0.81
N SER A 96 1.91 29.66 -1.95
CA SER A 96 2.22 28.99 -3.23
C SER A 96 3.57 28.26 -3.21
N ILE A 97 4.52 28.67 -2.36
CA ILE A 97 5.80 27.97 -2.19
C ILE A 97 5.62 26.62 -1.49
N HIS A 98 4.70 26.54 -0.53
CA HIS A 98 4.44 25.28 0.17
C HIS A 98 3.73 24.30 -0.76
N GLU A 99 2.71 24.77 -1.48
CA GLU A 99 1.99 24.01 -2.49
C GLU A 99 2.95 23.49 -3.56
N LEU A 100 3.77 24.37 -4.15
CA LEU A 100 4.76 23.98 -5.15
C LEU A 100 5.69 22.86 -4.66
N LYS A 101 6.16 22.94 -3.41
CA LYS A 101 7.03 21.91 -2.82
C LYS A 101 6.33 20.56 -2.65
N GLN A 102 5.05 20.56 -2.30
CA GLN A 102 4.27 19.32 -2.15
C GLN A 102 3.93 18.70 -3.51
N SER A 103 3.69 19.53 -4.52
CA SER A 103 3.40 19.10 -5.89
C SER A 103 4.65 18.64 -6.66
N MET A 104 5.85 18.76 -6.09
CA MET A 104 7.06 18.25 -6.74
C MET A 104 7.15 16.73 -6.62
N PRO A 105 7.52 16.04 -7.71
CA PRO A 105 7.78 14.61 -7.63
C PRO A 105 8.90 14.33 -6.64
N HIS A 106 8.71 13.28 -5.84
CA HIS A 106 9.67 12.89 -4.81
C HIS A 106 9.61 11.38 -4.55
N ILE A 107 10.58 10.88 -3.80
CA ILE A 107 10.58 9.50 -3.32
C ILE A 107 10.38 9.49 -1.81
N GLU A 108 9.36 8.77 -1.36
CA GLU A 108 9.11 8.52 0.06
C GLU A 108 9.56 7.09 0.42
N PRO A 109 10.55 6.92 1.34
CA PRO A 109 10.83 5.62 1.92
C PRO A 109 9.78 5.27 2.99
N ARG A 110 9.11 4.12 2.83
CA ARG A 110 8.16 3.61 3.83
C ARG A 110 8.63 2.30 4.44
N ARG A 111 8.55 2.22 5.77
CA ARG A 111 8.93 1.04 6.56
C ARG A 111 7.72 0.20 6.90
N VAL A 112 7.57 -0.92 6.21
CA VAL A 112 6.41 -1.83 6.30
C VAL A 112 6.81 -3.16 6.94
N THR A 113 5.86 -3.84 7.56
CA THR A 113 6.03 -5.23 8.02
C THR A 113 6.22 -6.17 6.83
N GLN A 114 6.83 -7.33 7.06
CA GLN A 114 6.93 -8.36 6.03
C GLN A 114 5.53 -8.82 5.56
N PHE A 115 4.56 -8.84 6.47
CA PHE A 115 3.17 -9.20 6.17
C PHE A 115 2.55 -8.24 5.15
N GLU A 116 2.62 -6.92 5.39
CA GLU A 116 2.16 -5.90 4.44
C GLU A 116 2.92 -6.02 3.12
N TYR A 117 4.25 -6.16 3.17
CA TYR A 117 5.10 -6.24 1.98
C TYR A 117 4.65 -7.36 1.01
N ASP A 118 4.37 -8.55 1.54
CA ASP A 118 4.01 -9.73 0.74
C ASP A 118 2.53 -9.76 0.31
N HIS A 119 1.62 -9.10 1.03
CA HIS A 119 0.17 -9.22 0.78
C HIS A 119 -0.45 -7.96 0.19
N GLU A 120 0.11 -6.79 0.47
CA GLU A 120 -0.45 -5.49 0.05
C GLU A 120 0.38 -4.86 -1.07
N TRP A 121 1.71 -4.79 -0.89
CA TRP A 121 2.59 -4.04 -1.80
C TRP A 121 3.04 -4.86 -3.00
N PHE A 122 3.48 -6.10 -2.76
CA PHE A 122 4.00 -6.98 -3.80
C PHE A 122 3.40 -8.39 -3.72
N PRO A 123 2.06 -8.52 -3.87
CA PRO A 123 1.41 -9.82 -3.80
C PRO A 123 1.94 -10.77 -4.86
N ALA A 124 2.12 -12.04 -4.48
CA ALA A 124 2.38 -13.10 -5.44
C ALA A 124 1.24 -13.11 -6.48
N LYS A 125 1.59 -13.21 -7.77
CA LYS A 125 0.59 -13.36 -8.83
C LYS A 125 -0.20 -14.64 -8.55
N ALA A 126 -1.53 -14.50 -8.46
CA ALA A 126 -2.47 -15.60 -8.27
C ALA A 126 -2.52 -16.52 -9.50
#